data_AF-A0A1X0UL11-F1
#
_entry.id   AF-A0A1X0UL11-F1
#
_cell.length_a   1.000
_cell.length_b   1.000
_cell.length_c   1.000
_cell.angle_alpha   90.00
_cell.angle_beta   90.00
_cell.angle_gamma   90.00
#
_symmetry.space_group_name_H-M   'P 1'
#
loop_
_entity.id
_entity.type
_entity.pdbx_description
1 polymer ?
#
loop_
_entity_poly.entity_id
_entity_poly.type
_entity_poly.pdbx_seq_one_letter_code
_entity_poly.pdbx_strand_id
1 'polypeptide(L)'
;MPSELKVVATITAKPESVDVIRTGLATLAEESAKESGNVSYELFESVSEPGTFVTIEVWGSQEDLDAHMQTPHLQKALGEFGAHLASAPSIHPLRVVG
;
A
#
# COMPACT_ATOMS: atom_id res chain seq x y z
N MET A 1 20.53 -0.11 -16.06
CA MET A 1 19.85 0.72 -15.05
C MET A 1 18.67 -0.12 -14.58
N PRO A 2 18.51 -0.41 -13.28
CA PRO A 2 17.25 -0.96 -12.82
C PRO A 2 16.17 0.08 -13.15
N SER A 3 15.11 -0.36 -13.82
CA SER A 3 13.93 0.46 -14.07
C SER A 3 13.07 0.46 -12.81
N GLU A 4 12.66 1.63 -12.35
CA GLU A 4 11.74 1.80 -11.22
C GLU A 4 10.53 0.86 -11.34
N LEU A 5 10.15 0.24 -10.22
CA LEU A 5 8.99 -0.64 -10.14
C LEU A 5 7.80 0.15 -9.62
N LYS A 6 6.72 0.19 -10.41
CA LYS A 6 5.45 0.79 -9.99
C LYS A 6 4.56 -0.28 -9.37
N VAL A 7 3.90 0.02 -8.26
CA VAL A 7 2.94 -0.88 -7.62
C VAL A 7 1.64 -0.12 -7.37
N VAL A 8 0.52 -0.79 -7.62
CA VAL A 8 -0.80 -0.34 -7.17
C VAL A 8 -1.35 -1.37 -6.21
N ALA A 9 -1.68 -0.95 -4.98
CA ALA A 9 -2.46 -1.78 -4.06
C ALA A 9 -3.87 -1.21 -3.91
N THR A 10 -4.87 -2.06 -3.86
CA THR A 10 -6.27 -1.70 -3.59
C THR A 10 -6.74 -2.44 -2.34
N ILE A 11 -7.24 -1.67 -1.38
CA ILE A 11 -7.60 -2.13 -0.04
C ILE A 11 -9.05 -1.72 0.21
N THR A 12 -9.94 -2.68 0.45
CA THR A 12 -11.35 -2.40 0.76
C THR A 12 -11.61 -2.70 2.24
N ALA A 13 -11.98 -1.67 3.00
CA ALA A 13 -12.36 -1.81 4.40
C ALA A 13 -13.78 -2.35 4.55
N LYS A 14 -14.07 -3.03 5.66
CA LYS A 14 -15.45 -3.25 6.09
C LYS A 14 -16.10 -1.89 6.45
N PRO A 15 -17.41 -1.72 6.24
CA PRO A 15 -18.09 -0.44 6.50
C PRO A 15 -17.85 0.11 7.91
N GLU A 16 -17.83 -0.76 8.92
CA GLU A 16 -17.60 -0.40 10.33
C GLU A 16 -16.13 -0.11 10.68
N SER A 17 -15.20 -0.34 9.75
CA SER A 17 -13.74 -0.27 9.98
C SER A 17 -13.03 0.78 9.12
N VAL A 18 -13.77 1.59 8.35
CA VAL A 18 -13.20 2.56 7.41
C VAL A 18 -12.20 3.49 8.08
N ASP A 19 -12.53 4.08 9.23
CA ASP A 19 -11.63 5.05 9.90
C ASP A 19 -10.38 4.40 10.49
N VAL A 20 -10.50 3.14 10.96
CA VAL A 20 -9.36 2.35 11.45
C VAL A 20 -8.40 2.06 10.30
N ILE A 21 -8.92 1.60 9.16
CA ILE A 21 -8.11 1.33 7.97
C ILE A 21 -7.51 2.62 7.41
N ARG A 22 -8.26 3.72 7.34
CA ARG A 22 -7.78 5.04 6.88
C ARG A 22 -6.57 5.50 7.69
N THR A 23 -6.70 5.47 9.01
CA THR A 23 -5.64 5.92 9.93
C THR A 23 -4.41 5.02 9.86
N GLY A 24 -4.64 3.71 9.83
CA GLY A 24 -3.57 2.73 9.69
C GLY A 24 -2.81 2.87 8.36
N LEU A 25 -3.52 3.00 7.24
CA LEU A 25 -2.92 3.17 5.92
C LEU A 25 -2.16 4.50 5.81
N ALA A 26 -2.67 5.59 6.40
CA ALA A 26 -1.96 6.86 6.44
C ALA A 26 -0.61 6.72 7.17
N THR A 27 -0.61 6.03 8.31
CA THR A 27 0.62 5.74 9.06
C THR A 27 1.56 4.85 8.27
N LEU A 28 1.04 3.81 7.61
CA LEU A 28 1.81 2.92 6.76
C LEU A 28 2.47 3.68 5.61
N ALA A 29 1.75 4.57 4.95
CA ALA A 29 2.26 5.40 3.86
C ALA A 29 3.40 6.32 4.33
N GLU A 30 3.23 6.98 5.49
CA GLU A 30 4.27 7.84 6.07
C GLU A 30 5.55 7.09 6.41
N GLU A 31 5.47 5.87 6.95
CA GLU A 31 6.64 5.05 7.25
C GLU A 31 7.28 4.48 5.97
N SER A 32 6.45 4.06 5.00
CA SER A 32 6.94 3.50 3.73
C SER A 32 7.69 4.54 2.89
N ALA A 33 7.24 5.80 2.92
CA ALA A 33 7.92 6.90 2.25
C ALA A 33 9.30 7.25 2.85
N LYS A 34 9.63 6.75 4.05
CA LYS A 34 10.95 6.93 4.69
C LYS A 34 11.94 5.82 4.33
N GLU A 35 11.49 4.77 3.65
CA GLU A 35 12.34 3.66 3.26
C GLU A 35 13.31 4.09 2.16
N SER A 36 14.58 3.69 2.27
CA SER A 36 15.63 4.12 1.32
C SER A 36 15.38 3.68 -0.12
N GLY A 37 14.61 2.60 -0.30
CA GLY A 37 14.24 2.06 -1.61
C GLY A 37 12.94 2.63 -2.19
N ASN A 38 12.19 3.42 -1.40
CA ASN A 38 10.97 4.05 -1.86
C ASN A 38 11.30 5.36 -2.61
N VAL A 39 10.76 5.50 -3.82
CA VAL A 39 10.86 6.73 -4.63
C VAL A 39 9.64 7.61 -4.39
N SER A 40 8.45 7.01 -4.32
CA SER A 40 7.22 7.67 -3.90
C SER A 40 6.22 6.67 -3.32
N TYR A 41 5.39 7.13 -2.40
CA TYR A 41 4.29 6.36 -1.82
C TYR A 41 3.10 7.29 -1.58
N GLU A 42 2.04 7.14 -2.36
CA GLU A 42 0.85 7.98 -2.27
C GLU A 42 -0.36 7.12 -1.88
N LEU A 43 -1.18 7.63 -0.96
CA LEU A 43 -2.41 7.00 -0.50
C LEU A 43 -3.62 7.82 -0.93
N PHE A 44 -4.61 7.15 -1.51
CA PHE A 44 -5.87 7.72 -1.95
C PHE A 44 -7.05 6.95 -1.36
N GLU A 45 -8.19 7.63 -1.22
CA GLU A 45 -9.49 6.99 -1.06
C GLU A 45 -10.31 7.21 -2.31
N SER A 46 -11.03 6.17 -2.75
CA SER A 46 -11.93 6.24 -3.90
C SER A 46 -13.11 7.16 -3.60
N VAL A 47 -13.35 8.12 -4.50
CA VAL A 47 -14.52 9.01 -4.44
C VAL A 47 -15.79 8.27 -4.90
N SER A 48 -15.67 7.27 -5.78
CA SER A 48 -16.81 6.49 -6.28
C SER A 48 -17.22 5.36 -5.35
N GLU A 49 -16.28 4.85 -4.53
CA GLU A 49 -16.47 3.71 -3.65
C GLU A 49 -15.86 4.01 -2.26
N PRO A 50 -16.59 4.74 -1.39
CA PRO A 50 -16.10 5.08 -0.05
C PRO A 50 -15.68 3.85 0.76
N GLY A 51 -14.56 3.93 1.48
CA GLY A 51 -13.97 2.79 2.17
C GLY A 51 -13.04 1.91 1.30
N THR A 52 -12.91 2.21 0.01
CA THR A 52 -11.86 1.65 -0.85
C THR A 52 -10.69 2.61 -0.92
N PHE A 53 -9.51 2.13 -0.54
CA PHE A 53 -8.25 2.86 -0.55
C PHE A 53 -7.33 2.31 -1.63
N VAL A 54 -6.52 3.18 -2.21
CA VAL A 54 -5.55 2.83 -3.27
C VAL A 54 -4.20 3.42 -2.91
N THR A 55 -3.14 2.60 -2.95
CA THR A 55 -1.77 3.10 -2.92
C THR A 55 -1.19 3.10 -4.32
N ILE A 56 -0.45 4.16 -4.66
CA ILE A 56 0.39 4.23 -5.85
C ILE A 56 1.81 4.40 -5.36
N GLU A 57 2.64 3.42 -5.67
CA GLU A 57 3.98 3.30 -5.11
C GLU A 57 4.99 3.21 -6.25
N VAL A 58 6.15 3.81 -6.04
CA VAL A 58 7.31 3.70 -6.92
C VAL A 58 8.49 3.27 -6.07
N TRP A 59 9.10 2.17 -6.45
CA TRP A 59 10.25 1.56 -5.79
C TRP A 59 11.46 1.59 -6.72
N GLY A 60 12.65 1.74 -6.16
CA GLY A 60 13.90 1.77 -6.93
C GLY A 60 14.19 0.46 -7.67
N SER A 61 13.70 -0.66 -7.13
CA SER A 61 13.91 -2.01 -7.66
C SER A 61 12.90 -3.02 -7.10
N GLN A 62 12.94 -4.26 -7.60
CA GLN A 62 12.17 -5.36 -7.01
C GLN A 62 12.71 -5.71 -5.61
N GLU A 63 14.02 -5.64 -5.42
CA GLU A 63 14.65 -5.89 -4.12
C GLU A 63 14.19 -4.88 -3.05
N ASP A 64 13.98 -3.62 -3.44
CA ASP A 64 13.42 -2.60 -2.55
C ASP A 64 11.98 -2.90 -2.15
N LEU A 65 11.14 -3.37 -3.09
CA LEU A 65 9.78 -3.83 -2.78
C LEU A 65 9.82 -5.07 -1.89
N ASP A 66 10.69 -6.04 -2.16
CA ASP A 66 10.82 -7.24 -1.34
C ASP A 66 11.28 -6.90 0.09
N ALA A 67 12.15 -5.90 0.24
CA ALA A 67 12.54 -5.37 1.53
C ALA A 67 11.36 -4.69 2.25
N HIS A 68 10.59 -3.86 1.55
CA HIS A 68 9.35 -3.25 2.05
C HIS A 68 8.39 -4.31 2.62
N MET A 69 8.21 -5.41 1.88
CA MET A 69 7.34 -6.53 2.27
C MET A 69 7.72 -7.17 3.62
N GLN A 70 8.95 -6.97 4.08
CA GLN A 70 9.48 -7.53 5.33
C GLN A 70 9.58 -6.51 6.47
N THR A 71 9.21 -5.26 6.22
CA THR A 71 9.37 -4.19 7.21
C THR A 71 8.44 -4.37 8.42
N PRO A 72 8.87 -3.94 9.62
CA PRO A 72 8.04 -4.04 10.83
C PRO A 72 6.70 -3.30 10.72
N HIS A 73 6.67 -2.11 10.08
CA HIS A 73 5.44 -1.33 9.93
C HIS A 73 4.44 -2.01 8.99
N LEU A 74 4.89 -2.62 7.89
CA LEU A 74 3.98 -3.39 7.04
C LEU A 74 3.48 -4.64 7.73
N GLN A 75 4.35 -5.41 8.39
CA GLN A 75 3.93 -6.62 9.11
C GLN A 75 2.92 -6.31 10.22
N LYS A 76 3.12 -5.19 10.94
CA LYS A 76 2.17 -4.69 11.91
C LYS A 76 0.82 -4.34 11.26
N ALA A 77 0.84 -3.57 10.17
CA ALA A 77 -0.38 -3.19 9.45
C ALA A 77 -1.15 -4.42 8.94
N LEU A 78 -0.48 -5.42 8.37
CA LEU A 78 -1.11 -6.66 7.91
C LEU A 78 -1.77 -7.43 9.07
N GLY A 79 -1.12 -7.50 10.23
CA GLY A 79 -1.67 -8.14 11.43
C GLY A 79 -2.90 -7.42 11.97
N GLU A 80 -2.89 -6.09 11.95
CA GLU A 80 -4.00 -5.25 12.42
C GLU A 80 -5.18 -5.26 11.43
N PHE A 81 -4.91 -5.15 10.12
CA PHE A 81 -5.96 -4.95 9.12
C PHE A 81 -6.79 -6.19 8.84
N GLY A 82 -6.26 -7.41 9.03
CA GLY A 82 -6.93 -8.64 8.58
C GLY A 82 -8.41 -8.78 9.00
N ALA A 83 -8.75 -8.37 10.22
CA ALA A 83 -10.15 -8.43 10.71
C ALA A 83 -11.05 -7.29 10.18
N HIS A 84 -10.44 -6.23 9.66
CA HIS A 84 -11.07 -4.98 9.23
C HIS A 84 -11.25 -4.87 7.71
N LEU A 85 -10.68 -5.78 6.93
CA LEU A 85 -10.81 -5.80 5.47
C LEU A 85 -12.05 -6.58 5.01
N ALA A 86 -12.70 -6.07 3.96
CA ALA A 86 -13.83 -6.74 3.32
C ALA A 86 -13.38 -7.94 2.47
N SER A 87 -12.15 -7.88 1.94
CA SER A 87 -11.48 -8.93 1.19
C SER A 87 -9.96 -8.78 1.31
N ALA A 88 -9.20 -9.78 0.84
CA ALA A 88 -7.75 -9.62 0.71
C ALA A 88 -7.42 -8.41 -0.19
N PRO A 89 -6.36 -7.63 0.13
CA PRO A 89 -5.88 -6.56 -0.76
C PRO A 89 -5.50 -7.11 -2.13
N SER A 90 -5.76 -6.32 -3.18
CA SER A 90 -5.26 -6.61 -4.52
C SER A 90 -3.96 -5.82 -4.73
N ILE A 91 -2.85 -6.49 -5.01
CA ILE A 91 -1.53 -5.85 -5.17
C ILE A 91 -1.00 -6.18 -6.56
N HIS A 92 -0.66 -5.15 -7.32
CA HIS A 92 -0.22 -5.26 -8.71
C HIS A 92 1.08 -4.51 -8.94
N PRO A 93 2.23 -5.21 -8.97
CA PRO A 93 3.42 -4.69 -9.63
C PRO A 93 3.14 -4.49 -11.12
N LEU A 94 3.51 -3.32 -11.64
CA LEU A 94 3.13 -2.87 -12.97
C LEU A 94 4.34 -2.83 -13.90
N ARG A 95 4.05 -3.00 -15.18
CA ARG A 95 4.98 -2.67 -16.28
C ARG A 95 4.31 -1.67 -17.20
N VAL A 96 5.11 -0.75 -17.74
CA VAL A 96 4.61 0.17 -18.77
C VAL A 96 4.26 -0.61 -20.02
N VAL A 97 3.12 -0.27 -20.62
CA VAL A 97 2.72 -0.75 -21.94
C VAL A 97 2.74 0.46 -22.88
N GLY A 98 3.74 0.53 -23.75
CA GLY A 98 3.89 1.59 -24.76
C GLY A 98 4.94 2.63 -24.39
#